data_AF-A0A2J4Y9M1-F1
#
_entry.id   AF-A0A2J4Y9M1-F1
#
_cell.length_a   1.000
_cell.length_b   1.000
_cell.length_c   1.000
_cell.angle_alpha   90.00
_cell.angle_beta   90.00
_cell.angle_gamma   90.00
#
_symmetry.space_group_name_H-M   'P 1'
#
loop_
_entity.id
_entity.type
_entity.pdbx_description
1 polymer ?
#
loop_
_entity_poly.entity_id
_entity_poly.type
_entity_poly.pdbx_seq_one_letter_code
_entity_poly.pdbx_strand_id
1 'polypeptide(L)' 'MSKERRLSRIFAKDGKSVTLALDGYYFSSKTN' A
#
# COMPACT_ATOMS: atom_id res chain seq x y z
N MET A 1 -3.20 5.56 18.59
CA MET A 1 -2.69 4.59 17.59
C MET A 1 -1.43 5.18 16.95
N SER A 2 -0.23 4.65 17.23
CA SER A 2 1.01 5.24 16.70
C SER A 2 1.17 4.99 15.20
N LYS A 3 1.99 5.81 14.53
CA LYS A 3 2.32 5.65 13.10
C LYS A 3 2.99 4.30 12.85
N GLU A 4 3.95 3.93 13.69
CA GLU A 4 4.70 2.67 13.61
C GLU A 4 3.78 1.45 13.69
N ARG A 5 2.82 1.44 14.63
CA ARG A 5 1.86 0.33 14.78
C ARG A 5 0.91 0.18 13.59
N ARG A 6 0.66 1.25 12.82
CA ARG A 6 -0.13 1.17 11.59
C ARG A 6 0.71 0.65 10.43
N LEU A 7 1.96 1.09 10.32
CA LEU A 7 2.88 0.66 9.28
C LEU A 7 3.25 -0.83 9.41
N SER A 8 3.39 -1.35 10.64
CA SER A 8 3.66 -2.78 10.87
C SER A 8 2.54 -3.73 10.42
N ARG A 9 1.34 -3.20 10.12
CA ARG A 9 0.22 -3.96 9.54
C ARG A 9 0.23 -3.98 8.01
N ILE A 10 0.96 -3.06 7.39
CA ILE A 10 1.00 -2.88 5.93
C ILE A 10 2.27 -3.50 5.37
N PHE A 11 3.40 -3.29 6.06
CA PHE A 11 4.72 -3.76 5.62
C PHE A 11 5.13 -5.04 6.35
N ALA A 12 5.66 -5.99 5.59
CA ALA A 12 6.31 -7.17 6.13
C ALA A 12 7.65 -6.81 6.79
N LYS A 13 8.27 -7.78 7.47
CA LYS A 13 9.52 -7.58 8.23
C LYS A 13 10.70 -7.16 7.34
N ASP A 14 10.63 -7.42 6.04
CA ASP A 14 11.60 -7.00 5.02
C ASP A 14 11.31 -5.59 4.47
N GLY A 15 10.32 -4.89 5.03
CA GLY A 15 9.93 -3.55 4.63
C GLY A 15 9.10 -3.49 3.34
N LYS A 16 8.70 -4.63 2.77
CA LYS A 16 7.91 -4.69 1.53
C LYS A 16 6.44 -4.89 1.82
N SER A 17 5.59 -4.49 0.89
CA SER A 17 4.14 -4.71 0.96
C SER A 17 3.59 -5.02 -0.42
N VAL A 18 2.60 -5.90 -0.48
CA VAL A 18 1.79 -6.15 -1.67
C VAL A 18 0.39 -5.65 -1.36
N THR A 19 -0.01 -4.56 -2.01
CA THR A 19 -1.32 -3.92 -1.78
C THR A 19 -2.14 -4.01 -3.05
N LEU A 20 -3.33 -4.63 -2.95
CA LEU A 20 -4.29 -4.62 -4.04
C LEU A 20 -5.14 -3.35 -3.95
N ALA A 21 -4.90 -2.43 -4.87
CA ALA A 21 -5.68 -1.21 -5.04
C ALA A 21 -6.99 -1.56 -5.77
N LEU A 22 -8.13 -1.41 -5.09
CA LEU A 22 -9.47 -1.66 -5.64
C LEU A 22 -10.14 -0.38 -6.16
N ASP A 23 -9.47 0.77 -6.04
CA ASP A 23 -9.85 2.04 -6.64
C ASP A 23 -9.41 2.05 -8.12
N GLY A 24 -10.11 1.27 -8.94
CA GLY A 24 -9.80 1.03 -10.36
C GLY A 24 -9.78 2.24 -11.30
N TYR A 25 -9.88 3.48 -10.79
CA TYR A 25 -9.94 4.70 -11.59
C TYR A 25 -8.62 5.48 -11.61
N TYR A 26 -7.85 5.48 -10.53
CA TYR A 26 -6.70 6.40 -10.39
C TYR A 26 -5.38 5.82 -10.91
N PHE A 27 -5.24 4.49 -10.96
CA PHE A 27 -4.01 3.83 -11.40
C PHE A 27 -3.94 3.55 -12.91
N SER A 28 -5.07 3.53 -13.63
CA SER A 28 -5.11 3.08 -15.04
C SER A 28 -5.00 4.20 -16.08
N SER A 29 -5.14 5.48 -15.72
CA SER A 29 -5.17 6.59 -16.70
C SER A 29 -3.83 7.31 -16.90
N LYS A 30 -2.78 6.93 -16.15
CA LYS A 30 -1.44 7.52 -16.22
C LYS A 30 -0.34 6.47 -16.38
N THR A 31 -0.62 5.45 -17.19
CA THR A 31 0.39 4.46 -17.60
C THR A 31 0.49 4.51 -19.12
N ASN A 32 1.10 5.58 -19.63
CA ASN A 32 1.63 5.70 -20.98
C ASN A 32 3.10 6.09 -20.86
#